data_AF-A0A7Y2AQK0-F1
#
_entry.id   AF-A0A7Y2AQK0-F1
#
_cell.length_a   1.000
_cell.length_b   1.000
_cell.length_c   1.000
_cell.angle_alpha   90.00
_cell.angle_beta   90.00
_cell.angle_gamma   90.00
#
_symmetry.space_group_name_H-M   'P 1'
#
loop_
_entity.id
_entity.type
_entity.pdbx_description
1 polymer ?
#
loop_
_entity_poly.entity_id
_entity_poly.type
_entity_poly.pdbx_seq_one_letter_code
_entity_poly.pdbx_strand_id
1 'polypeptide(L)'
;AGSYAEIKLFDENNGEEIINQIKANNWIINEANLVFYVDRESLDAVGADEEPPRLYLYNADNSNPLYNAATENSIADTPLGIYLDYDGFLEESNDKGIKYTVRITDHINNIIIRDSVNATLALTISPDIRISGTANAMLSGNVEERLPVASNLTPLSTILFGSTAAVSEENKLKLELFYTETN
;
A
#
# COMPACT_ATOMS: atom_id res chain seq x y z
N ALA A 1 -0.34 -11.27 17.13
CA ALA A 1 -0.50 -9.82 16.93
C ALA A 1 -0.22 -9.55 15.47
N GLY A 2 -1.17 -8.99 14.73
CA GLY A 2 -0.98 -8.67 13.31
C GLY A 2 0.01 -7.52 13.14
N SER A 3 0.80 -7.55 12.08
CA SER A 3 1.68 -6.45 11.68
C SER A 3 0.91 -5.44 10.83
N TYR A 4 1.10 -4.15 11.13
CA TYR A 4 0.62 -3.05 10.30
C TYR A 4 1.67 -1.94 10.27
N ALA A 5 1.62 -1.12 9.22
CA ALA A 5 2.44 0.06 9.07
C ALA A 5 1.59 1.24 8.59
N GLU A 6 1.92 2.45 9.01
CA GLU A 6 1.25 3.67 8.55
C GLU A 6 2.11 4.40 7.53
N ILE A 7 1.46 4.94 6.51
CA ILE A 7 2.09 5.64 5.40
C ILE A 7 1.39 6.98 5.24
N LYS A 8 2.17 8.04 5.37
CA LYS A 8 1.76 9.39 4.98
C LYS A 8 2.34 9.64 3.59
N LEU A 9 1.47 9.73 2.58
CA LEU A 9 1.88 9.93 1.19
C LEU A 9 2.71 11.20 1.02
N PHE A 10 2.34 12.22 1.79
CA PHE A 10 3.01 13.49 1.77
C PHE A 10 3.21 14.02 3.18
N ASP A 11 4.36 14.67 3.40
CA ASP A 11 4.55 15.48 4.59
C ASP A 11 3.77 16.80 4.48
N GLU A 12 3.58 17.48 5.62
CA GLU A 12 2.77 18.70 5.72
C GLU A 12 3.25 19.85 4.83
N ASN A 13 4.51 19.84 4.37
CA ASN A 13 5.10 20.94 3.60
C ASN A 13 5.24 20.61 2.10
N ASN A 14 5.65 19.40 1.75
CA ASN A 14 5.95 18.98 0.38
C ASN A 14 4.73 18.42 -0.35
N GLY A 15 3.70 17.95 0.39
CA GLY A 15 2.49 17.39 -0.20
C GLY A 15 1.62 18.39 -0.92
N GLU A 16 1.39 19.52 -0.28
CA GLU A 16 0.65 20.61 -0.89
C GLU A 16 1.37 21.10 -2.15
N GLU A 17 2.70 21.13 -2.18
CA GLU A 17 3.45 21.59 -3.35
C GLU A 17 3.22 20.72 -4.58
N ILE A 18 3.37 19.40 -4.47
CA ILE A 18 3.15 18.47 -5.60
C ILE A 18 1.68 18.50 -6.04
N ILE A 19 0.74 18.46 -5.10
CA ILE A 19 -0.70 18.51 -5.43
C ILE A 19 -1.04 19.82 -6.13
N ASN A 20 -0.54 20.95 -5.63
CA ASN A 20 -0.75 22.26 -6.24
C ASN A 20 -0.09 22.37 -7.60
N GLN A 21 1.09 21.77 -7.80
CA GLN A 21 1.76 21.71 -9.10
C GLN A 21 0.93 20.92 -10.12
N ILE A 22 0.44 19.74 -9.75
CA ILE A 22 -0.42 18.92 -10.62
C ILE A 22 -1.67 19.70 -11.03
N LYS A 23 -2.33 20.35 -10.06
CA LYS A 23 -3.51 21.19 -10.29
C LYS A 23 -3.21 22.39 -11.18
N ALA A 24 -2.13 23.12 -10.89
CA ALA A 24 -1.77 24.33 -11.62
C ALA A 24 -1.41 24.06 -13.09
N ASN A 25 -0.82 22.90 -13.37
CA ASN A 25 -0.48 22.49 -14.74
C ASN A 25 -1.57 21.65 -15.42
N ASN A 26 -2.73 21.44 -14.77
CA ASN A 26 -3.83 20.61 -15.26
C ASN A 26 -3.39 19.21 -15.71
N TRP A 27 -2.40 18.62 -15.04
CA TRP A 27 -1.91 17.28 -15.38
C TRP A 27 -2.97 16.23 -15.08
N ILE A 28 -3.15 15.30 -16.03
CA ILE A 28 -4.07 14.18 -15.89
C ILE A 28 -3.27 12.99 -15.36
N ILE A 29 -3.52 12.56 -14.13
CA ILE A 29 -2.88 11.36 -13.57
C ILE A 29 -3.54 10.12 -14.18
N ASN A 30 -2.77 9.40 -15.00
CA ASN A 30 -3.21 8.16 -15.63
C ASN A 30 -3.02 6.97 -14.70
N GLU A 31 -1.92 6.97 -13.94
CA GLU A 31 -1.61 5.90 -13.00
C GLU A 31 -0.78 6.44 -11.84
N ALA A 32 -1.05 5.93 -10.64
CA ALA A 32 -0.24 6.20 -9.46
C ALA A 32 0.00 4.90 -8.70
N ASN A 33 1.26 4.61 -8.40
CA ASN A 33 1.68 3.37 -7.73
C ASN A 33 2.49 3.68 -6.48
N LEU A 34 2.25 2.89 -5.42
CA LEU A 34 3.17 2.78 -4.30
C LEU A 34 4.00 1.51 -4.46
N VAL A 35 5.32 1.66 -4.51
CA VAL A 35 6.25 0.57 -4.68
C VAL A 35 7.00 0.31 -3.38
N PHE A 36 6.82 -0.89 -2.83
CA PHE A 36 7.45 -1.37 -1.61
C PHE A 36 8.54 -2.37 -1.95
N TYR A 37 9.78 -2.09 -1.61
CA TYR A 37 10.88 -3.03 -1.82
C TYR A 37 11.09 -3.90 -0.58
N VAL A 38 11.38 -5.18 -0.79
CA VAL A 38 11.67 -6.13 0.27
C VAL A 38 13.11 -5.97 0.73
N ASP A 39 13.33 -5.79 2.04
CA ASP A 39 14.64 -5.85 2.66
C ASP A 39 15.06 -7.31 2.81
N ARG A 40 15.64 -7.84 1.73
CA ARG A 40 16.03 -9.25 1.66
C ARG A 40 17.12 -9.61 2.66
N GLU A 41 18.05 -8.71 2.96
CA GLU A 41 19.13 -8.98 3.89
C GLU A 41 18.56 -9.21 5.29
N SER A 42 17.70 -8.30 5.76
CA SER A 42 17.03 -8.43 7.05
C SER A 42 16.09 -9.64 7.10
N LEU A 43 15.36 -9.90 6.02
CA LEU A 43 14.39 -11.00 5.96
C LEU A 43 15.06 -12.38 5.91
N ASP A 44 16.15 -12.52 5.15
CA ASP A 44 16.97 -13.73 5.11
C ASP A 44 17.63 -14.00 6.47
N ALA A 45 18.07 -12.96 7.17
CA ALA A 45 18.73 -13.08 8.48
C ALA A 45 17.81 -13.67 9.57
N VAL A 46 16.49 -13.47 9.44
CA VAL A 46 15.49 -14.06 10.36
C VAL A 46 14.95 -15.41 9.90
N GLY A 47 15.38 -15.92 8.74
CA GLY A 47 15.00 -17.24 8.23
C GLY A 47 13.55 -17.34 7.77
N ALA A 48 12.99 -16.24 7.25
CA ALA A 48 11.66 -16.25 6.65
C ALA A 48 11.76 -16.64 5.16
N ASP A 49 11.43 -17.91 4.88
CA ASP A 49 11.51 -18.50 3.54
C ASP A 49 10.26 -18.23 2.69
N GLU A 50 9.11 -18.04 3.33
CA GLU A 50 7.82 -17.82 2.66
C GLU A 50 7.32 -16.41 2.96
N GLU A 51 6.96 -15.67 1.91
CA GLU A 51 6.49 -14.29 2.01
C GLU A 51 4.99 -14.20 1.73
N PRO A 52 4.31 -13.18 2.30
CA PRO A 52 2.91 -12.95 1.98
C PRO A 52 2.70 -12.73 0.49
N PRO A 53 1.74 -13.40 -0.15
CA PRO A 53 1.54 -13.28 -1.60
C PRO A 53 1.00 -11.90 -2.01
N ARG A 54 0.44 -11.14 -1.06
CA ARG A 54 -0.22 -9.86 -1.34
C ARG A 54 -0.24 -8.92 -0.14
N LEU A 55 -0.03 -7.64 -0.40
CA LEU A 55 -0.21 -6.56 0.57
C LEU A 55 -1.59 -5.90 0.44
N TYR A 56 -2.13 -5.47 1.58
CA TYR A 56 -3.39 -4.76 1.66
C TYR A 56 -3.20 -3.35 2.24
N LEU A 57 -3.59 -2.35 1.46
CA LEU A 57 -3.49 -0.94 1.76
C LEU A 57 -4.90 -0.34 1.81
N TYR A 58 -5.17 0.38 2.90
CA TYR A 58 -6.49 0.93 3.19
C TYR A 58 -6.36 2.28 3.90
N ASN A 59 -7.45 3.03 3.95
CA ASN A 59 -7.50 4.30 4.67
C ASN A 59 -7.53 4.04 6.19
N ALA A 60 -6.56 4.55 6.92
CA ALA A 60 -6.41 4.28 8.36
C ALA A 60 -7.58 4.86 9.19
N ASP A 61 -8.12 6.01 8.78
CA ASP A 61 -9.15 6.74 9.54
C ASP A 61 -10.52 6.04 9.50
N ASN A 62 -10.87 5.43 8.37
CA ASN A 62 -12.19 4.82 8.16
C ASN A 62 -12.17 3.33 7.78
N SER A 63 -10.98 2.74 7.69
CA SER A 63 -10.78 1.33 7.31
C SER A 63 -11.24 0.95 5.90
N ASN A 64 -11.55 1.91 5.02
CA ASN A 64 -12.00 1.61 3.66
C ASN A 64 -10.83 1.16 2.77
N PRO A 65 -11.03 0.16 1.89
CA PRO A 65 -10.03 -0.21 0.89
C PRO A 65 -9.73 0.96 -0.04
N LEU A 66 -8.51 1.01 -0.57
CA LEU A 66 -8.15 1.98 -1.62
C LEU A 66 -8.61 1.55 -3.02
N TYR A 67 -8.81 0.24 -3.23
CA TYR A 67 -9.38 -0.26 -4.48
C TYR A 67 -10.86 0.08 -4.60
N ASN A 68 -11.33 0.28 -5.82
CA ASN A 68 -12.73 0.50 -6.13
C ASN A 68 -13.34 -0.74 -6.76
N ALA A 69 -14.07 -1.53 -5.96
CA ALA A 69 -14.67 -2.77 -6.41
C ALA A 69 -15.61 -2.65 -7.63
N ALA A 70 -16.10 -1.45 -7.96
CA ALA A 70 -16.94 -1.21 -9.13
C ALA A 70 -16.16 -1.12 -10.45
N THR A 71 -14.86 -0.83 -10.40
CA THR A 71 -14.00 -0.61 -11.57
C THR A 71 -12.85 -1.61 -11.66
N GLU A 72 -12.72 -2.49 -10.67
CA GLU A 72 -11.67 -3.50 -10.61
C GLU A 72 -11.94 -4.70 -11.54
N ASN A 73 -10.88 -5.19 -12.17
CA ASN A 73 -10.88 -6.44 -12.89
C ASN A 73 -10.73 -7.65 -11.95
N SER A 74 -11.50 -8.71 -12.19
CA SER A 74 -11.41 -9.98 -11.45
C SER A 74 -11.64 -11.15 -12.42
N ILE A 75 -10.76 -12.15 -12.37
CA ILE A 75 -10.81 -13.32 -13.27
C ILE A 75 -11.38 -14.56 -12.59
N ALA A 76 -11.34 -14.61 -11.25
CA ALA A 76 -11.88 -15.72 -10.47
C ALA A 76 -12.25 -15.25 -9.06
N ASP A 77 -13.27 -15.87 -8.46
CA ASP A 77 -13.70 -15.60 -7.09
C ASP A 77 -12.77 -16.28 -6.05
N THR A 78 -11.48 -15.93 -6.09
CA THR A 78 -10.43 -16.47 -5.21
C THR A 78 -9.62 -15.31 -4.62
N PRO A 79 -8.91 -15.52 -3.48
CA PRO A 79 -8.18 -14.43 -2.84
C PRO A 79 -7.15 -13.70 -3.71
N LEU A 80 -6.56 -14.40 -4.69
CA LEU A 80 -5.59 -13.86 -5.64
C LEU A 80 -6.18 -13.65 -7.05
N GLY A 81 -7.45 -13.99 -7.28
CA GLY A 81 -8.13 -13.89 -8.58
C GLY A 81 -8.97 -12.62 -8.75
N ILE A 82 -9.04 -11.78 -7.71
CA ILE A 82 -9.91 -10.61 -7.62
C ILE A 82 -9.10 -9.31 -7.49
N TYR A 83 -9.75 -8.21 -7.83
CA TYR A 83 -9.20 -6.86 -7.70
C TYR A 83 -7.79 -6.76 -8.27
N LEU A 84 -7.58 -7.34 -9.46
CA LEU A 84 -6.25 -7.53 -10.02
C LEU A 84 -5.57 -6.21 -10.35
N ASP A 85 -6.35 -5.16 -10.60
CA ASP A 85 -5.79 -3.89 -10.98
C ASP A 85 -5.30 -3.08 -9.77
N TYR A 86 -5.81 -3.36 -8.57
CA TYR A 86 -5.19 -2.91 -7.32
C TYR A 86 -3.78 -3.49 -7.12
N ASP A 87 -3.51 -4.64 -7.72
CA ASP A 87 -2.23 -5.36 -7.66
C ASP A 87 -1.85 -5.69 -6.20
N GLY A 88 -0.72 -5.19 -5.71
CA GLY A 88 -0.16 -5.50 -4.40
C GLY A 88 0.39 -6.91 -4.29
N PHE A 89 0.56 -7.65 -5.39
CA PHE A 89 1.15 -8.98 -5.37
C PHE A 89 2.66 -8.93 -5.12
N LEU A 90 3.19 -9.99 -4.52
CA LEU A 90 4.63 -10.15 -4.42
C LEU A 90 5.22 -10.39 -5.80
N GLU A 91 6.13 -9.51 -6.22
CA GLU A 91 7.00 -9.75 -7.36
C GLU A 91 8.24 -10.50 -6.86
N GLU A 92 8.64 -11.55 -7.58
CA GLU A 92 9.75 -12.42 -7.20
C GLU A 92 10.84 -12.46 -8.29
N SER A 93 12.08 -12.67 -7.85
CA SER A 93 13.22 -12.96 -8.71
C SER A 93 14.07 -14.06 -8.09
N ASN A 94 14.30 -15.14 -8.84
CA ASN A 94 14.97 -16.35 -8.34
C ASN A 94 14.33 -16.90 -7.06
N ASP A 95 12.99 -17.03 -7.06
CA ASP A 95 12.19 -17.55 -5.94
C ASP A 95 12.34 -16.75 -4.64
N LYS A 96 12.71 -15.46 -4.74
CA LYS A 96 12.75 -14.52 -3.61
C LYS A 96 11.96 -13.26 -3.94
N GLY A 97 11.18 -12.77 -2.97
CA GLY A 97 10.46 -11.51 -3.11
C GLY A 97 11.39 -10.33 -3.29
N ILE A 98 11.08 -9.49 -4.27
CA ILE A 98 11.83 -8.27 -4.59
C ILE A 98 11.06 -7.02 -4.21
N LYS A 99 9.76 -6.98 -4.49
CA LYS A 99 8.90 -5.82 -4.25
C LYS A 99 7.42 -6.18 -4.31
N TYR A 100 6.60 -5.23 -3.90
CA TYR A 100 5.16 -5.20 -4.10
C TYR A 100 4.82 -3.85 -4.74
N THR A 101 3.91 -3.86 -5.72
CA THR A 101 3.42 -2.65 -6.37
C THR A 101 1.93 -2.52 -6.10
N VAL A 102 1.49 -1.46 -5.42
CA VAL A 102 0.07 -1.21 -5.13
C VAL A 102 -0.41 -0.02 -5.94
N ARG A 103 -1.43 -0.22 -6.76
CA ARG A 103 -2.02 0.87 -7.55
C ARG A 103 -2.99 1.69 -6.71
N ILE A 104 -2.74 2.99 -6.61
CA ILE A 104 -3.52 3.96 -5.82
C ILE A 104 -4.07 5.12 -6.66
N THR A 105 -4.17 4.94 -7.98
CA THR A 105 -4.64 5.95 -8.94
C THR A 105 -5.93 6.64 -8.51
N ASP A 106 -6.96 5.88 -8.11
CA ASP A 106 -8.25 6.43 -7.67
C ASP A 106 -8.11 7.31 -6.42
N HIS A 107 -7.27 6.89 -5.46
CA HIS A 107 -7.02 7.64 -4.24
C HIS A 107 -6.34 8.99 -4.55
N ILE A 108 -5.28 8.96 -5.37
CA ILE A 108 -4.56 10.16 -5.81
C ILE A 108 -5.48 11.10 -6.61
N ASN A 109 -6.27 10.56 -7.54
CA ASN A 109 -7.24 11.34 -8.29
C ASN A 109 -8.33 11.96 -7.41
N ASN A 110 -8.80 11.27 -6.36
CA ASN A 110 -9.75 11.85 -5.41
C ASN A 110 -9.14 13.04 -4.64
N ILE A 111 -7.87 12.96 -4.24
CA ILE A 111 -7.16 14.08 -3.58
C ILE A 111 -7.02 15.27 -4.53
N ILE A 112 -6.62 15.03 -5.78
CA ILE A 112 -6.33 16.08 -6.75
C ILE A 112 -7.60 16.72 -7.33
N ILE A 113 -8.58 15.91 -7.74
CA ILE A 113 -9.75 16.37 -8.50
C ILE A 113 -10.92 16.74 -7.59
N ARG A 114 -11.07 16.03 -6.46
CA ARG A 114 -12.25 16.16 -5.57
C ARG A 114 -11.92 16.82 -4.24
N ASP A 115 -10.72 17.37 -4.08
CA ASP A 115 -10.21 17.96 -2.85
C ASP A 115 -10.43 17.05 -1.62
N SER A 116 -10.28 15.73 -1.82
CA SER A 116 -10.36 14.75 -0.73
C SER A 116 -9.21 14.92 0.25
N VAL A 117 -9.46 14.59 1.52
CA VAL A 117 -8.43 14.58 2.56
C VAL A 117 -7.32 13.59 2.18
N ASN A 118 -6.07 14.04 2.28
CA ASN A 118 -4.87 13.20 2.23
C ASN A 118 -4.78 12.37 3.51
N ALA A 119 -5.61 11.33 3.60
CA ALA A 119 -5.71 10.48 4.77
C ALA A 119 -4.44 9.65 4.95
N THR A 120 -4.13 9.31 6.20
CA THR A 120 -3.07 8.33 6.49
C THR A 120 -3.49 6.98 5.93
N LEU A 121 -2.57 6.30 5.26
CA LEU A 121 -2.79 4.96 4.73
C LEU A 121 -2.23 3.94 5.70
N ALA A 122 -2.95 2.84 5.90
CA ALA A 122 -2.49 1.71 6.69
C ALA A 122 -2.24 0.51 5.79
N LEU A 123 -1.05 -0.06 5.92
CA LEU A 123 -0.57 -1.24 5.20
C LEU A 123 -0.62 -2.44 6.14
N THR A 124 -1.12 -3.56 5.65
CA THR A 124 -1.09 -4.83 6.37
C THR A 124 -0.95 -5.99 5.41
N ILE A 125 -0.74 -7.18 5.98
CA ILE A 125 -0.77 -8.43 5.25
C ILE A 125 -2.18 -8.99 5.28
N SER A 126 -2.67 -9.46 4.14
CA SER A 126 -3.95 -10.15 4.05
C SER A 126 -3.87 -11.32 3.08
N PRO A 127 -4.26 -12.54 3.50
CA PRO A 127 -4.38 -13.66 2.57
C PRO A 127 -5.57 -13.48 1.61
N ASP A 128 -6.52 -12.59 1.91
CA ASP A 128 -7.65 -12.22 1.05
C ASP A 128 -8.10 -10.78 1.33
N ILE A 129 -7.85 -9.88 0.39
CA ILE A 129 -8.09 -8.43 0.58
C ILE A 129 -9.57 -8.04 0.61
N ARG A 130 -10.50 -8.99 0.42
CA ARG A 130 -11.94 -8.80 0.73
C ARG A 130 -12.24 -8.85 2.21
N ILE A 131 -11.35 -9.44 3.00
CA ILE A 131 -11.47 -9.51 4.45
C ILE A 131 -11.07 -8.14 5.01
N SER A 132 -11.95 -7.15 4.78
CA SER A 132 -11.83 -5.77 5.24
C SER A 132 -12.40 -5.55 6.64
N GLY A 133 -12.95 -6.62 7.26
CA GLY A 133 -13.38 -6.57 8.64
C GLY A 133 -12.22 -6.22 9.56
N THR A 134 -12.42 -5.21 10.42
CA THR A 134 -11.49 -4.88 11.50
C THR A 134 -12.01 -5.47 12.81
N ALA A 135 -11.11 -6.04 13.62
CA ALA A 135 -11.41 -6.44 14.99
C ALA A 135 -10.58 -5.60 15.96
N ASN A 136 -11.12 -5.38 17.16
CA ASN A 136 -10.36 -4.71 18.21
C ASN A 136 -9.18 -5.61 18.60
N ALA A 137 -7.97 -5.07 18.49
CA ALA A 137 -6.74 -5.70 18.92
C ALA A 137 -6.09 -4.84 20.01
N MET A 138 -5.55 -5.50 21.03
CA MET A 138 -4.77 -4.84 22.07
C MET A 138 -3.31 -4.77 21.62
N LEU A 139 -2.81 -3.56 21.38
CA LEU A 139 -1.40 -3.31 21.10
C LEU A 139 -0.59 -3.20 22.39
N SER A 140 0.73 -3.29 22.26
CA SER A 140 1.68 -3.08 23.36
C SER A 140 1.41 -1.73 24.04
N GLY A 141 1.19 -1.74 25.35
CA GLY A 141 0.86 -0.53 26.12
C GLY A 141 -0.64 -0.31 26.39
N ASN A 142 -1.48 -1.33 26.24
CA ASN A 142 -2.93 -1.26 26.48
C ASN A 142 -3.68 -0.28 25.56
N VAL A 143 -3.15 -0.07 24.34
CA VAL A 143 -3.83 0.72 23.31
C VAL A 143 -4.74 -0.22 22.52
N GLU A 144 -6.05 0.07 22.54
CA GLU A 144 -7.02 -0.65 21.73
C GLU A 144 -7.07 -0.03 20.33
N GLU A 145 -6.71 -0.81 19.31
CA GLU A 145 -6.73 -0.36 17.91
C GLU A 145 -7.53 -1.34 17.05
N ARG A 146 -8.22 -0.82 16.04
CA ARG A 146 -9.00 -1.62 15.10
C ARG A 146 -8.08 -2.11 13.99
N LEU A 147 -7.55 -3.33 14.13
CA LEU A 147 -6.71 -3.94 13.11
C LEU A 147 -7.54 -4.80 12.14
N PRO A 148 -7.19 -4.85 10.85
CA PRO A 148 -7.77 -5.80 9.91
C PRO A 148 -7.58 -7.24 10.41
N VAL A 149 -8.68 -8.00 10.45
CA VAL A 149 -8.70 -9.40 10.92
C VAL A 149 -7.79 -10.28 10.06
N ALA A 150 -7.60 -9.90 8.80
CA ALA A 150 -6.89 -10.68 7.81
C ALA A 150 -5.41 -10.95 8.15
N SER A 151 -4.75 -10.04 8.87
CA SER A 151 -3.36 -10.20 9.31
C SER A 151 -3.14 -11.33 10.32
N ASN A 152 -4.20 -11.78 11.02
CA ASN A 152 -4.12 -12.92 11.94
C ASN A 152 -4.30 -14.28 11.24
N LEU A 153 -4.63 -14.27 9.94
CA LEU A 153 -4.97 -15.49 9.20
C LEU A 153 -3.75 -16.14 8.54
N THR A 154 -2.57 -15.55 8.65
CA THR A 154 -1.33 -16.06 8.06
C THR A 154 -0.15 -15.88 9.01
N PRO A 155 0.76 -16.88 9.13
CA PRO A 155 2.02 -16.73 9.85
C PRO A 155 3.10 -16.02 9.00
N LEU A 156 2.81 -15.75 7.72
CA LEU A 156 3.78 -15.17 6.79
C LEU A 156 4.11 -13.73 7.16
N SER A 157 5.36 -13.35 6.92
CA SER A 157 5.87 -12.00 7.19
C SER A 157 6.85 -11.57 6.12
N THR A 158 6.93 -10.28 5.87
CA THR A 158 7.95 -9.67 5.04
C THR A 158 8.52 -8.44 5.75
N ILE A 159 9.75 -8.05 5.43
CA ILE A 159 10.40 -6.84 5.92
C ILE A 159 10.55 -5.92 4.72
N LEU A 160 10.01 -4.71 4.83
CA LEU A 160 10.01 -3.73 3.75
C LEU A 160 10.95 -2.58 4.09
N PHE A 161 11.65 -2.07 3.08
CA PHE A 161 12.40 -0.84 3.22
C PHE A 161 11.47 0.34 3.46
N GLY A 162 11.82 1.18 4.45
CA GLY A 162 11.14 2.45 4.70
C GLY A 162 11.62 3.58 3.79
N SER A 163 11.23 4.81 4.12
CA SER A 163 11.61 6.03 3.39
C SER A 163 12.77 6.81 4.03
N THR A 164 13.46 6.23 5.02
CA THR A 164 14.51 6.95 5.77
C THR A 164 15.76 7.21 4.91
N ALA A 165 16.52 8.25 5.26
CA ALA A 165 17.75 8.61 4.54
C ALA A 165 18.85 7.53 4.57
N ALA A 166 18.76 6.55 5.47
CA ALA A 166 19.71 5.44 5.58
C ALA A 166 19.49 4.35 4.52
N VAL A 167 18.30 4.29 3.91
CA VAL A 167 17.99 3.38 2.81
C VAL A 167 18.53 3.96 1.51
N SER A 168 19.01 3.13 0.59
CA SER A 168 19.46 3.61 -0.72
C SER A 168 18.28 4.04 -1.61
N GLU A 169 18.47 5.05 -2.46
CA GLU A 169 17.39 5.63 -3.28
C GLU A 169 16.68 4.60 -4.17
N GLU A 170 17.39 3.57 -4.65
CA GLU A 170 16.80 2.50 -5.44
C GLU A 170 15.79 1.64 -4.66
N ASN A 171 15.95 1.52 -3.34
CA ASN A 171 15.19 0.60 -2.48
C ASN A 171 14.17 1.29 -1.56
N LYS A 172 14.16 2.62 -1.50
CA LYS A 172 13.16 3.36 -0.70
C LYS A 172 11.74 3.12 -1.20
N LEU A 173 10.77 3.21 -0.29
CA LEU A 173 9.36 3.36 -0.62
C LEU A 173 9.17 4.54 -1.59
N LYS A 174 8.50 4.30 -2.72
CA LYS A 174 8.29 5.30 -3.78
C LYS A 174 6.81 5.47 -4.11
N LEU A 175 6.43 6.71 -4.34
CA LEU A 175 5.21 7.08 -5.06
C LEU A 175 5.60 7.38 -6.51
N GLU A 176 5.14 6.54 -7.44
CA GLU A 176 5.35 6.72 -8.88
C GLU A 176 4.07 7.28 -9.51
N LEU A 177 4.18 8.42 -10.19
CA LEU A 177 3.06 9.09 -10.86
C LEU A 177 3.29 9.10 -12.36
N PHE A 178 2.35 8.53 -13.12
CA PHE A 178 2.31 8.58 -14.57
C PHE A 178 1.20 9.53 -14.98
N TYR A 179 1.55 10.58 -15.70
CA TYR A 179 0.61 11.65 -16.05
C TYR A 179 0.74 12.11 -17.49
N THR A 180 -0.32 12.74 -17.98
CA THR A 180 -0.34 13.43 -19.27
C THR A 180 -0.38 14.92 -19.05
N GLU A 181 0.53 15.64 -19.72
CA GLU A 181 0.54 17.09 -19.76
C GLU A 181 -0.53 17.59 -20.75
N THR A 182 -1.39 18.49 -20.29
CA THR A 182 -2.35 19.18 -21.16
C THR A 182 -1.72 20.47 -21.68
N ASN A 183 -1.65 20.62 -23.00
CA ASN A 183 -1.19 21.85 -23.67
C ASN A 183 -2.24 22.97 -23.61
#